data_AF-A0A8D8BR17-F1
#
_entry.id   AF-A0A8D8BR17-F1
#
_cell.length_a   1.000
_cell.length_b   1.000
_cell.length_c   1.000
_cell.angle_alpha   90.00
_cell.angle_beta   90.00
_cell.angle_gamma   90.00
#
_symmetry.space_group_name_H-M   'P 1'
#
loop_
_entity.id
_entity.type
_entity.pdbx_description
1 polymer ?
#
loop_
_entity_poly.entity_id
_entity_poly.type
_entity_poly.pdbx_seq_one_letter_code
_entity_poly.pdbx_strand_id
1 'polypeptide(L)'
;SDQLLKKYNIIVLDEAHERTIATDVLFGIVKKAQQTRRKMLVPLKVIVMSATMDVDHFSQYFNKCPVMHLQGSNFKVKVYQSMDNTNYLEAVITTIFQIHENCNDDGDILVFLTGQEEIEAATALVRRLAKAINHRDLPRMLVVPMYGAMSQNSQQDPFAL
;
A
#
# COMPACT_ATOMS: atom_id res chain seq x y z
N SER A 1 3.16 -32.68 -0.10
CA SER A 1 3.41 -31.41 0.62
C SER A 1 4.85 -31.41 1.14
N ASP A 2 5.61 -30.35 0.87
CA ASP A 2 7.01 -30.21 1.32
C ASP A 2 7.09 -29.39 2.61
N GLN A 3 7.06 -30.06 3.75
CA GLN A 3 7.09 -29.42 5.07
C GLN A 3 8.44 -28.76 5.41
N LEU A 4 9.51 -29.12 4.69
CA LEU A 4 10.86 -28.62 4.93
C LEU A 4 11.26 -27.54 3.92
N LEU A 5 10.38 -27.19 2.98
CA LEU A 5 10.63 -26.13 2.00
C LEU A 5 11.99 -26.34 1.29
N LYS A 6 12.31 -27.59 0.93
CA LYS A 6 13.63 -28.04 0.44
C LYS A 6 14.06 -27.31 -0.83
N LYS A 7 13.08 -26.85 -1.63
CA LYS A 7 13.31 -26.06 -2.84
C LYS A 7 13.91 -24.67 -2.58
N TYR A 8 13.83 -24.18 -1.34
CA TYR A 8 14.25 -22.82 -0.99
C TYR A 8 15.36 -22.84 0.07
N ASN A 9 16.33 -21.95 -0.11
CA ASN A 9 17.38 -21.68 0.88
C ASN A 9 17.09 -20.39 1.67
N ILE A 10 16.33 -19.48 1.08
CA ILE A 10 15.94 -18.19 1.65
C ILE A 10 14.46 -18.00 1.38
N ILE A 11 13.73 -17.54 2.41
CA ILE A 11 12.33 -17.11 2.28
C ILE A 11 12.24 -15.68 2.80
N VAL A 12 11.60 -14.82 2.02
CA VAL A 12 11.25 -13.45 2.41
C VAL A 12 9.75 -13.41 2.68
N LEU A 13 9.37 -12.95 3.86
CA LEU A 13 7.99 -12.77 4.28
C LEU A 13 7.75 -11.27 4.36
N ASP A 14 7.09 -10.75 3.34
CA ASP A 14 6.83 -9.32 3.18
C ASP A 14 5.50 -8.92 3.80
N GLU A 15 5.33 -7.63 4.08
CA GLU A 15 4.13 -7.03 4.66
C GLU A 15 3.62 -7.76 5.91
N ALA A 16 4.55 -8.17 6.78
CA ALA A 16 4.24 -8.86 8.03
C ALA A 16 3.26 -8.08 8.92
N HIS A 17 3.19 -6.77 8.75
CA HIS A 17 2.34 -5.86 9.50
C HIS A 17 0.84 -5.97 9.17
N GLU A 18 0.47 -6.51 8.00
CA GLU A 18 -0.95 -6.69 7.63
C GLU A 18 -1.65 -7.80 8.42
N ARG A 19 -0.89 -8.70 9.07
CA ARG A 19 -1.38 -9.76 9.96
C ARG A 19 -2.52 -10.60 9.35
N THR A 20 -2.38 -10.94 8.08
CA THR A 20 -3.34 -11.84 7.42
C THR A 20 -3.23 -13.28 7.95
N ILE A 21 -4.32 -14.04 7.90
CA ILE A 21 -4.33 -15.46 8.32
C ILE A 21 -3.29 -16.27 7.54
N ALA A 22 -3.16 -16.02 6.25
CA ALA A 22 -2.21 -16.72 5.39
C ALA A 22 -0.77 -16.47 5.82
N THR A 23 -0.40 -15.21 6.08
CA THR A 23 0.94 -14.82 6.53
C THR A 23 1.24 -15.38 7.92
N ASP A 24 0.27 -15.37 8.85
CA ASP A 24 0.45 -15.92 10.19
C ASP A 24 0.65 -17.45 10.19
N VAL A 25 -0.12 -18.18 9.38
CA VAL A 25 0.10 -19.61 9.16
C VAL A 25 1.48 -19.88 8.55
N LEU A 26 1.89 -19.05 7.58
CA LEU A 26 3.18 -19.17 6.93
C LEU A 26 4.34 -18.94 7.92
N PHE A 27 4.24 -17.99 8.86
CA PHE A 27 5.24 -17.81 9.92
C PHE A 27 5.44 -19.08 10.75
N GLY A 28 4.35 -19.76 11.13
CA GLY A 28 4.41 -21.02 11.87
C GLY A 28 5.10 -22.14 11.08
N ILE A 29 4.73 -22.31 9.81
CA ILE A 29 5.32 -23.32 8.92
C ILE A 29 6.82 -23.04 8.71
N VAL A 30 7.18 -21.80 8.37
CA VAL A 30 8.55 -21.40 8.08
C VAL A 30 9.44 -21.52 9.31
N LYS A 31 8.96 -21.10 10.49
CA LYS A 31 9.69 -21.24 11.76
C LYS A 31 9.96 -22.72 12.09
N LYS A 32 8.96 -23.60 11.93
CA LYS A 32 9.11 -25.05 12.15
C LYS A 32 10.08 -25.70 11.17
N ALA A 33 10.00 -25.31 9.89
CA ALA A 33 10.93 -25.76 8.85
C ALA A 33 12.37 -25.31 9.16
N GLN A 34 12.56 -24.05 9.55
CA GLN A 34 13.86 -23.49 9.93
C GLN A 34 14.49 -24.26 11.10
N GLN A 35 13.73 -24.51 12.18
CA GLN A 35 14.21 -25.26 13.35
C GLN A 35 14.63 -26.69 12.98
N THR A 36 13.83 -27.38 12.17
CA THR A 36 14.12 -28.76 11.76
C THR A 36 15.34 -28.82 10.85
N ARG A 37 15.43 -27.92 9.86
CA ARG A 37 16.54 -27.89 8.92
C ARG A 37 17.87 -27.59 9.59
N ARG A 38 17.89 -26.70 10.59
CA ARG A 38 19.12 -26.37 11.32
C ARG A 38 19.83 -27.59 11.91
N LYS A 39 19.12 -28.69 12.14
CA LYS A 39 19.67 -29.94 12.70
C LYS A 39 20.15 -30.96 11.66
N MET A 40 19.61 -30.95 10.45
CA MET A 40 19.77 -32.07 9.50
C MET A 40 20.09 -31.67 8.06
N LEU A 41 19.96 -30.38 7.72
CA LEU A 41 20.09 -29.87 6.36
C LEU A 41 20.77 -28.50 6.37
N VAL A 42 20.99 -27.94 5.19
CA VAL A 42 21.39 -26.53 5.06
C VAL A 42 20.31 -25.64 5.73
N PRO A 43 20.70 -24.80 6.71
CA PRO A 43 19.75 -23.96 7.43
C PRO A 43 18.96 -23.04 6.49
N LEU A 44 17.66 -22.92 6.73
CA LEU A 44 16.78 -22.00 6.00
C LEU A 44 16.95 -20.59 6.56
N LYS A 45 17.31 -19.64 5.69
CA LYS A 45 17.32 -18.21 6.04
C LYS A 45 15.92 -17.65 5.87
N VAL A 46 15.49 -16.83 6.82
CA VAL A 46 14.18 -16.20 6.83
C VAL A 46 14.38 -14.71 7.04
N ILE A 47 13.82 -13.91 6.16
CA ILE A 47 13.80 -12.45 6.25
C ILE A 47 12.34 -12.06 6.42
N VAL A 48 12.04 -11.27 7.44
CA VAL A 48 10.71 -10.73 7.70
C VAL A 48 10.77 -9.23 7.47
N MET A 49 9.95 -8.73 6.55
CA MET A 49 9.85 -7.32 6.21
C MET A 49 8.53 -6.76 6.75
N SER A 50 8.61 -5.56 7.35
CA SER A 50 7.48 -4.87 7.97
C SER A 50 7.68 -3.37 7.84
N ALA A 51 6.62 -2.64 7.49
CA ALA A 51 6.60 -1.19 7.44
C ALA A 51 6.40 -0.54 8.83
N THR A 52 5.91 -1.29 9.82
CA THR A 52 5.58 -0.75 11.15
C THR A 52 6.71 -0.96 12.16
N MET A 53 6.71 -0.11 13.20
CA MET A 53 7.65 -0.19 14.32
C MET A 53 7.45 -1.42 15.22
N ASP A 54 6.46 -2.28 14.95
CA ASP A 54 6.17 -3.43 15.81
C ASP A 54 7.07 -4.65 15.54
N VAL A 55 8.35 -4.35 15.27
CA VAL A 55 9.42 -5.32 14.97
C VAL A 55 9.77 -6.18 16.18
N ASP A 56 9.49 -5.71 17.39
CA ASP A 56 9.84 -6.40 18.63
C ASP A 56 9.06 -7.69 18.80
N HIS A 57 7.77 -7.70 18.45
CA HIS A 57 6.96 -8.92 18.49
C HIS A 57 7.49 -9.97 17.51
N PHE A 58 7.86 -9.56 16.30
CA PHE A 58 8.45 -10.47 15.32
C PHE A 58 9.82 -10.96 15.76
N SER A 59 10.67 -10.08 16.32
CA SER A 59 11.97 -10.47 16.85
C SER A 59 11.82 -11.51 17.95
N GLN A 60 10.95 -11.26 18.93
CA GLN A 60 10.67 -12.21 20.01
C GLN A 60 10.14 -13.54 19.47
N TYR A 61 9.20 -13.51 18.52
CA TYR A 61 8.67 -14.70 17.89
C TYR A 61 9.77 -15.49 17.16
N PHE A 62 10.71 -14.84 16.49
CA PHE A 62 11.84 -15.47 15.79
C PHE A 62 13.11 -15.63 16.66
N ASN A 63 12.93 -15.91 17.95
CA ASN A 63 14.01 -16.18 18.92
C ASN A 63 14.98 -15.00 19.12
N LYS A 64 14.44 -13.79 19.29
CA LYS A 64 15.20 -12.54 19.41
C LYS A 64 16.13 -12.31 18.22
N CYS A 65 15.60 -12.47 17.00
CA CYS A 65 16.40 -12.26 15.80
C CYS A 65 16.86 -10.79 15.69
N PRO A 66 18.01 -10.53 15.07
CA PRO A 66 18.47 -9.16 14.82
C PRO A 66 17.43 -8.38 14.01
N VAL A 67 17.22 -7.13 14.40
CA VAL A 67 16.33 -6.21 13.71
C VAL A 67 17.16 -5.16 13.01
N MET A 68 16.85 -4.91 11.74
CA MET A 68 17.46 -3.84 10.95
C MET A 68 16.39 -2.80 10.63
N HIS A 69 16.65 -1.55 11.00
CA HIS A 69 15.78 -0.44 10.69
C HIS A 69 16.35 0.35 9.51
N LEU A 70 15.53 0.55 8.49
CA LEU A 70 15.81 1.50 7.42
C LEU A 70 15.08 2.81 7.75
N GLN A 71 15.82 3.86 8.08
CA GLN A 71 15.23 5.18 8.33
C GLN A 71 14.80 5.78 6.98
N GLY A 72 13.49 5.87 6.77
CA GLY A 72 12.93 6.66 5.67
C GLY A 72 13.14 8.15 5.91
N SER A 73 13.46 8.89 4.85
CA SER A 73 13.43 10.36 4.90
C SER A 73 11.98 10.81 4.74
N ASN A 74 11.28 11.02 5.85
CA ASN A 74 9.94 11.60 5.80
C ASN A 74 10.04 13.08 5.47
N PHE A 75 9.42 13.49 4.36
CA PHE A 75 9.23 14.90 4.05
C PHE A 75 8.14 15.50 4.95
N LYS A 76 8.22 16.80 5.24
CA LYS A 76 7.22 17.47 6.08
C LYS A 76 5.89 17.55 5.34
N VAL A 77 4.89 16.80 5.82
CA VAL A 77 3.52 16.85 5.30
C VAL A 77 2.72 17.90 6.08
N LYS A 78 2.03 18.80 5.38
CA LYS A 78 1.06 19.72 5.98
C LYS A 78 -0.31 19.05 6.00
N VAL A 79 -1.00 19.08 7.14
CA VAL A 79 -2.31 18.47 7.32
C VAL A 79 -3.39 19.56 7.37
N TYR A 80 -4.42 19.39 6.56
CA TYR A 80 -5.59 20.27 6.50
C TYR A 80 -6.85 19.44 6.80
N GLN A 81 -7.83 20.03 7.48
CA GLN A 81 -9.09 19.37 7.84
C GLN A 81 -10.28 20.22 7.38
N SER A 82 -11.25 19.58 6.72
CA SER A 82 -12.52 20.24 6.37
C SER A 82 -13.35 20.51 7.63
N MET A 83 -14.03 21.67 7.67
CA MET A 83 -14.89 22.06 8.80
C MET A 83 -16.34 21.55 8.68
N ASP A 84 -16.78 21.12 7.50
CA ASP A 84 -18.11 20.53 7.27
C ASP A 84 -17.97 19.20 6.52
N ASN A 85 -18.59 18.15 7.06
CA ASN A 85 -18.40 16.76 6.64
C ASN A 85 -19.74 16.04 6.40
N THR A 86 -20.84 16.77 6.17
CA THR A 86 -22.17 16.16 5.96
C THR A 86 -22.21 15.24 4.74
N ASN A 87 -21.42 15.53 3.69
CA ASN A 87 -21.17 14.63 2.58
C ASN A 87 -19.67 14.60 2.21
N TYR A 88 -18.96 13.58 2.69
CA TYR A 88 -17.51 13.50 2.49
C TYR A 88 -17.13 13.34 1.00
N LEU A 89 -17.97 12.71 0.17
CA LEU A 89 -17.66 12.51 -1.24
C LEU A 89 -17.64 13.83 -2.00
N GLU A 90 -18.58 14.72 -1.69
CA GLU A 90 -18.65 16.07 -2.24
C GLU A 90 -17.47 16.92 -1.76
N ALA A 91 -17.11 16.80 -0.47
CA ALA A 91 -15.93 17.47 0.10
C ALA A 91 -14.64 17.01 -0.59
N VAL A 92 -14.49 15.70 -0.85
CA VAL A 92 -13.36 15.13 -1.59
C VAL A 92 -13.28 15.72 -2.99
N ILE A 93 -14.38 15.72 -3.74
CA ILE A 93 -14.40 16.25 -5.11
C ILE A 93 -14.05 17.74 -5.13
N THR A 94 -14.62 18.51 -4.21
CA THR A 94 -14.32 19.94 -4.06
C THR A 94 -12.84 20.16 -3.76
N THR A 95 -12.27 19.36 -2.86
CA THR A 95 -10.86 19.43 -2.50
C THR A 95 -9.94 19.08 -3.69
N ILE A 96 -10.27 18.08 -4.49
CA ILE A 96 -9.51 17.71 -5.70
C ILE A 96 -9.39 18.91 -6.65
N PHE A 97 -10.51 19.59 -6.93
CA PHE A 97 -10.50 20.74 -7.83
C PHE A 97 -9.82 21.96 -7.21
N GLN A 98 -9.99 22.19 -5.91
CA GLN A 98 -9.26 23.26 -5.20
C GLN A 98 -7.75 23.06 -5.25
N ILE A 99 -7.26 21.83 -5.06
CA ILE A 99 -5.83 21.51 -5.17
C ILE A 99 -5.38 21.73 -6.62
N HIS A 100 -6.13 21.20 -7.59
CA HIS A 100 -5.76 21.32 -9.00
C HIS A 100 -5.74 22.76 -9.53
N GLU A 101 -6.64 23.64 -9.04
CA GLU A 101 -6.68 25.05 -9.46
C GLU A 101 -5.67 25.93 -8.72
N ASN A 102 -5.35 25.66 -7.45
CA ASN A 102 -4.54 26.55 -6.62
C ASN A 102 -3.09 26.08 -6.40
N CYS A 103 -2.80 24.80 -6.64
CA CYS A 103 -1.45 24.26 -6.49
C CYS A 103 -0.72 24.42 -7.83
N ASN A 104 0.20 25.38 -7.90
CA ASN A 104 1.06 25.60 -9.06
C ASN A 104 2.26 24.63 -9.12
N ASP A 105 2.37 23.72 -8.15
CA ASP A 105 3.44 22.73 -8.10
C ASP A 105 3.05 21.49 -8.92
N ASP A 106 3.99 20.94 -9.70
CA ASP A 106 3.83 19.67 -10.41
C ASP A 106 3.73 18.53 -9.38
N GLY A 107 2.55 17.94 -9.24
CA GLY A 107 2.32 16.84 -8.30
C GLY A 107 1.01 16.11 -8.54
N ASP A 108 1.00 14.83 -8.16
CA ASP A 108 -0.17 13.96 -8.26
C ASP A 108 -1.06 14.02 -7.02
N ILE A 109 -2.35 13.74 -7.21
CA ILE A 109 -3.34 13.69 -6.13
C ILE A 109 -3.73 12.24 -5.87
N LEU A 110 -3.43 11.72 -4.68
CA LEU A 110 -3.89 10.42 -4.20
C LEU A 110 -5.12 10.58 -3.29
N VAL A 111 -6.21 9.90 -3.65
CA VAL A 111 -7.49 9.96 -2.93
C VAL A 111 -7.85 8.57 -2.41
N PHE A 112 -8.16 8.48 -1.12
CA PHE A 112 -8.64 7.24 -0.49
C PHE A 112 -10.16 7.27 -0.37
N LEU A 113 -10.82 6.21 -0.87
CA LEU A 113 -12.28 6.00 -0.82
C LEU A 113 -12.57 4.59 -0.30
N THR A 114 -13.78 4.32 0.16
CA THR A 114 -14.05 3.13 1.00
C THR A 114 -14.31 1.85 0.20
N GLY A 115 -14.72 1.96 -1.07
CA GLY A 115 -15.04 0.79 -1.88
C GLY A 115 -15.02 1.04 -3.38
N GLN A 116 -15.10 -0.04 -4.16
CA GLN A 116 -15.07 0.00 -5.62
C GLN A 116 -16.17 0.88 -6.20
N GLU A 117 -17.41 0.74 -5.74
CA GLU A 117 -18.56 1.51 -6.26
C GLU A 117 -18.34 3.02 -6.09
N GLU A 118 -17.83 3.43 -4.92
CA GLU A 118 -17.51 4.84 -4.64
C GLU A 118 -16.34 5.33 -5.49
N ILE A 119 -15.29 4.52 -5.66
CA ILE A 119 -14.13 4.86 -6.48
C ILE A 119 -14.56 5.08 -7.94
N GLU A 120 -15.38 4.19 -8.48
CA GLU A 120 -15.87 4.31 -9.86
C GLU A 120 -16.80 5.52 -10.03
N ALA A 121 -17.72 5.74 -9.08
CA ALA A 121 -18.63 6.89 -9.09
C ALA A 121 -17.87 8.22 -9.01
N ALA A 122 -16.91 8.33 -8.08
CA ALA A 122 -16.05 9.50 -7.93
C ALA A 122 -15.23 9.73 -9.21
N THR A 123 -14.61 8.68 -9.75
CA THR A 123 -13.81 8.74 -10.97
C THR A 123 -14.63 9.25 -12.15
N ALA A 124 -15.84 8.71 -12.35
CA ALA A 124 -16.73 9.14 -13.42
C ALA A 124 -17.14 10.62 -13.27
N LEU A 125 -17.44 11.05 -12.04
CA LEU A 125 -17.84 12.41 -11.73
C LEU A 125 -16.69 13.41 -11.93
N VAL A 126 -15.50 13.10 -11.41
CA VAL A 126 -14.30 13.95 -11.57
C VAL A 126 -13.92 14.04 -13.05
N ARG A 127 -13.93 12.95 -13.81
CA ARG A 127 -13.68 12.98 -15.27
C ARG A 127 -14.68 13.85 -16.02
N ARG A 128 -15.96 13.82 -15.63
CA ARG A 128 -17.01 14.65 -16.23
C ARG A 128 -16.77 16.14 -15.93
N LEU A 129 -16.45 16.47 -14.69
CA LEU A 129 -16.19 17.85 -14.25
C LEU A 129 -14.88 18.40 -14.84
N ALA A 130 -13.81 17.59 -14.89
CA ALA A 130 -12.55 17.97 -15.51
C ALA A 130 -12.72 18.34 -16.99
N LYS A 131 -13.55 17.59 -17.74
CA LYS A 131 -13.88 17.95 -19.14
C LYS A 131 -14.58 19.31 -19.28
N ALA A 132 -15.38 19.71 -18.30
CA ALA A 132 -16.05 21.01 -18.32
C ALA A 132 -15.10 22.18 -17.99
N ILE A 133 -14.03 21.90 -17.22
CA ILE A 133 -13.05 22.89 -16.77
C ILE A 133 -11.92 23.11 -17.80
N ASN A 134 -11.75 22.20 -18.78
CA ASN A 134 -10.79 22.29 -19.90
C ASN A 134 -10.83 23.58 -20.74
N HIS A 135 -11.74 24.52 -20.47
CA HIS A 135 -11.81 25.84 -21.10
C HIS A 135 -11.02 26.93 -20.34
N ARG A 136 -10.51 26.62 -19.15
CA ARG A 136 -9.55 27.45 -18.42
C ARG A 136 -8.15 26.94 -18.74
N ASP A 137 -7.13 27.79 -18.75
CA ASP A 137 -5.72 27.47 -19.05
C ASP A 137 -5.05 26.53 -18.02
N LEU A 138 -5.77 25.53 -17.53
CA LEU A 138 -5.34 24.57 -16.52
C LEU A 138 -4.70 23.33 -17.18
N PRO A 139 -3.71 22.71 -16.52
CA PRO A 139 -3.13 21.45 -16.96
C PRO A 139 -4.18 20.35 -17.09
N ARG A 140 -3.99 19.42 -18.03
CA ARG A 140 -4.90 18.30 -18.22
C ARG A 140 -4.85 17.36 -17.00
N MET A 141 -5.99 17.22 -16.30
CA MET A 141 -6.13 16.23 -15.23
C MET A 141 -6.37 14.82 -15.80
N LEU A 142 -5.54 13.87 -15.40
CA LEU A 142 -5.74 12.45 -15.66
C LEU A 142 -6.20 11.74 -14.39
N VAL A 143 -7.37 11.09 -14.47
CA VAL A 143 -7.99 10.41 -13.33
C VAL A 143 -7.97 8.92 -13.58
N VAL A 144 -7.33 8.15 -12.69
CA VAL A 144 -7.19 6.70 -12.80
C VAL A 144 -7.71 6.03 -11.51
N PRO A 145 -8.71 5.13 -11.59
CA PRO A 145 -9.18 4.39 -10.42
C PRO A 145 -8.19 3.28 -10.06
N MET A 146 -8.10 2.94 -8.77
CA MET A 146 -7.29 1.81 -8.29
C MET A 146 -8.03 1.08 -7.16
N TYR A 147 -8.29 -0.22 -7.33
CA TYR A 147 -8.89 -1.10 -6.32
C TYR A 147 -8.48 -2.58 -6.53
N GLY A 148 -8.62 -3.39 -5.48
CA GLY A 148 -8.04 -4.74 -5.42
C GLY A 148 -8.59 -5.75 -6.45
N ALA A 149 -9.83 -5.56 -6.93
CA ALA A 149 -10.45 -6.45 -7.93
C ALA A 149 -10.01 -6.18 -9.38
N MET A 150 -9.20 -5.14 -9.64
CA MET A 150 -8.73 -4.79 -10.99
C MET A 150 -7.75 -5.83 -11.56
N SER A 151 -7.69 -5.90 -12.90
CA SER A 151 -6.67 -6.70 -13.58
C SER A 151 -5.26 -6.16 -13.32
N GLN A 152 -4.24 -7.03 -13.35
CA GLN A 152 -2.84 -6.61 -13.15
C GLN A 152 -2.41 -5.51 -14.12
N ASN A 153 -2.83 -5.58 -15.38
CA ASN A 153 -2.51 -4.56 -16.37
C ASN A 153 -3.12 -3.21 -15.99
N SER A 154 -4.39 -3.20 -15.57
CA SER A 154 -5.08 -1.97 -15.18
C SER A 154 -4.55 -1.36 -13.88
N GLN A 155 -3.94 -2.16 -12.99
CA GLN A 155 -3.28 -1.66 -11.77
C GLN A 155 -1.93 -0.99 -12.06
N GLN A 156 -1.36 -1.21 -13.26
CA GLN A 156 -0.12 -0.55 -13.69
C GLN A 156 -0.37 0.78 -14.40
N ASP A 157 -1.58 1.02 -14.91
CA ASP A 157 -1.96 2.25 -15.60
C ASP A 157 -1.59 3.54 -14.83
N PRO A 158 -1.79 3.64 -13.48
CA PRO A 158 -1.38 4.84 -12.73
C PRO A 158 0.12 5.13 -12.74
N PHE A 159 0.97 4.11 -12.96
CA PHE A 159 2.43 4.22 -12.87
C PHE A 159 3.11 4.31 -14.24
N ALA A 160 2.35 4.23 -15.33
CA ALA A 160 2.87 4.19 -16.70
C ALA A 160 2.81 5.57 -17.41
N LEU A 161 2.59 6.65 -16.64
CA LEU A 161 2.26 7.99 -17.12
C LEU A 161 3.42 8.97 -16.99
#